data_AF-A0A7I4C5U0-F1
#
_entry.id   AF-A0A7I4C5U0-F1
#
_cell.length_a   1.000
_cell.length_b   1.000
_cell.length_c   1.000
_cell.angle_alpha   90.00
_cell.angle_beta   90.00
_cell.angle_gamma   90.00
#
_symmetry.space_group_name_H-M   'P 1'
#
loop_
_entity.id
_entity.type
_entity.pdbx_description
1 polymer ?
#
loop_
_entity_poly.entity_id
_entity_poly.type
_entity_poly.pdbx_seq_one_letter_code
_entity_poly.pdbx_strand_id
1 'polypeptide(L)'
;MFLRNPLHVCACVLHCLTDSLVSWIFCSRVVGASVGKVMARTKQTARKSTGGKAPRKQLATKAARKSAPATGGVKKPHRYRPGTVALREIRKYQKSTELLIRKLPFQRLVREIAQDFKTDLRFQSSAVLALQEASEAYLVGLFEDTNLCAIHAKRVTIMPKDIQLARRIRGERASEPGHHRLSSSMELQADYVSECTRL
;
A
#
# COMPACT_ATOMS: atom_id res chain seq x y z
N MET A 1 -26.96 -24.54 11.30
CA MET A 1 -25.76 -24.56 12.17
C MET A 1 -24.61 -25.14 11.38
N PHE A 2 -23.71 -24.31 10.87
CA PHE A 2 -22.27 -24.60 10.72
C PHE A 2 -21.61 -23.26 10.38
N LEU A 3 -20.78 -22.78 11.29
CA LEU A 3 -20.06 -21.51 11.17
C LEU A 3 -19.02 -21.62 10.05
N ARG A 4 -19.21 -20.89 8.95
CA ARG A 4 -18.16 -20.69 7.93
C ARG A 4 -17.18 -19.64 8.43
N ASN A 5 -16.05 -20.14 8.92
CA ASN A 5 -14.90 -19.38 9.40
C ASN A 5 -14.34 -18.45 8.30
N PRO A 6 -14.08 -17.16 8.59
CA PRO A 6 -13.38 -16.22 7.70
C PRO A 6 -11.87 -16.49 7.57
N LEU A 7 -11.40 -17.69 7.94
CA LEU A 7 -9.98 -18.02 8.09
C LEU A 7 -9.33 -18.57 6.81
N HIS A 8 -10.11 -18.95 5.78
CA HIS A 8 -9.55 -19.60 4.58
C HIS A 8 -8.98 -18.62 3.55
N VAL A 9 -9.50 -17.39 3.49
CA VAL A 9 -8.87 -16.30 2.69
C VAL A 9 -7.58 -15.81 3.37
N CYS A 10 -7.42 -16.09 4.66
CA CYS A 10 -6.26 -15.68 5.45
C CYS A 10 -5.01 -16.52 5.15
N ALA A 11 -5.15 -17.81 4.82
CA ALA A 11 -4.01 -18.73 4.69
C ALA A 11 -3.12 -18.45 3.46
N CYS A 12 -3.71 -18.11 2.31
CA CYS A 12 -2.93 -17.74 1.10
C CYS A 12 -2.21 -16.39 1.27
N VAL A 13 -2.82 -15.44 1.98
CA VAL A 13 -2.18 -14.14 2.28
C VAL A 13 -1.08 -14.31 3.35
N LEU A 14 -1.26 -15.23 4.31
CA LEU A 14 -0.25 -15.52 5.33
C LEU A 14 1.01 -16.19 4.78
N HIS A 15 0.90 -17.04 3.74
CA HIS A 15 2.08 -17.64 3.11
C HIS A 15 2.93 -16.63 2.32
N CYS A 16 2.33 -15.62 1.69
CA CYS A 16 3.09 -14.52 1.07
C CYS A 16 3.75 -13.58 2.10
N LEU A 17 3.23 -13.50 3.32
CA LEU A 17 3.81 -12.69 4.40
C LEU A 17 5.06 -13.32 5.04
N THR A 18 5.26 -14.64 4.93
CA THR A 18 6.44 -15.30 5.51
C THR A 18 7.71 -15.20 4.66
N ASP A 19 7.59 -14.98 3.34
CA ASP A 19 8.77 -14.74 2.47
C ASP A 19 9.26 -13.28 2.51
N SER A 20 8.42 -12.35 2.97
CA SER A 20 8.80 -10.92 3.09
C SER A 20 9.74 -10.64 4.27
N LEU A 21 9.84 -11.52 5.26
CA LEU A 21 10.72 -11.33 6.42
C LEU A 21 12.20 -11.61 6.11
N VAL A 22 12.51 -12.46 5.13
CA VAL A 22 13.90 -12.78 4.79
C VAL A 22 14.52 -11.70 3.90
N SER A 23 13.73 -11.03 3.06
CA SER A 23 14.20 -9.89 2.23
C SER A 23 14.35 -8.58 3.04
N TRP A 24 13.50 -8.35 4.05
CA TRP A 24 13.61 -7.17 4.93
C TRP A 24 14.83 -7.19 5.87
N ILE A 25 15.30 -8.38 6.27
CA ILE A 25 16.51 -8.52 7.11
C ILE A 25 17.78 -8.18 6.33
N PHE A 26 17.83 -8.44 5.01
CA PHE A 26 19.01 -8.13 4.22
C PHE A 26 19.09 -6.65 3.79
N CYS A 27 17.95 -5.95 3.68
CA CYS A 27 17.92 -4.51 3.33
C CYS A 27 18.13 -3.57 4.54
N SER A 28 18.25 -4.09 5.76
CA SER A 28 18.48 -3.29 6.98
C SER A 28 19.94 -3.25 7.46
N ARG A 29 20.87 -3.90 6.75
CA ARG A 29 22.29 -4.00 7.18
C ARG A 29 23.26 -3.09 6.41
N VAL A 30 22.81 -1.94 5.93
CA VAL A 30 23.69 -0.84 5.46
C VAL A 30 23.14 0.51 5.89
N VAL A 31 22.96 0.73 7.20
CA VAL A 31 23.10 2.08 7.80
C VAL A 31 23.68 1.92 9.21
N GLY A 32 24.99 2.16 9.29
CA GLY A 32 25.72 2.80 10.40
C GLY A 32 25.26 2.53 11.83
N ALA A 33 26.06 1.73 12.52
CA ALA A 33 26.21 1.79 13.97
C ALA A 33 26.54 3.23 14.41
N SER A 34 25.78 3.79 15.35
CA SER A 34 26.19 4.94 16.14
C SER A 34 25.94 4.65 17.62
N VAL A 35 27.07 4.33 18.27
CA VAL A 35 27.39 4.35 19.70
C VAL A 35 26.33 4.98 20.61
N GLY A 36 25.86 4.18 21.57
CA GLY A 36 25.05 4.65 22.69
C GLY A 36 25.84 5.67 23.52
N LYS A 37 25.26 6.87 23.66
CA LYS A 37 25.71 7.86 24.64
C LYS A 37 24.60 8.03 25.67
N VAL A 38 24.81 7.45 26.85
CA VAL A 38 24.01 7.71 28.05
C VAL A 38 24.17 9.19 28.39
N MET A 39 23.07 9.94 28.39
CA MET A 39 23.04 11.28 28.99
C MET A 39 22.26 11.22 30.30
N ALA A 40 23.00 11.12 31.40
CA ALA A 40 22.54 11.51 32.71
C ALA A 40 22.89 12.99 32.94
N ARG A 41 21.88 13.85 33.12
CA ARG A 41 21.71 14.76 34.28
C ARG A 41 20.72 15.90 33.99
N THR A 42 19.63 15.82 34.75
CA THR A 42 18.69 16.82 35.27
C THR A 42 18.88 18.30 34.88
N LYS A 43 17.82 18.85 34.29
CA LYS A 43 17.36 20.21 34.59
C LYS A 43 15.84 20.19 34.75
N GLN A 44 15.37 20.07 35.99
CA GLN A 44 14.01 20.51 36.32
C GLN A 44 14.00 22.03 36.17
N THR A 45 13.52 22.53 35.05
CA THR A 45 13.01 23.89 35.00
C THR A 45 11.61 23.86 35.60
N ALA A 46 11.40 24.59 36.69
CA ALA A 46 10.09 24.75 37.33
C ALA A 46 9.04 25.10 36.27
N ARG A 47 8.19 24.13 35.95
CA ARG A 47 7.04 24.32 35.09
C ARG A 47 5.95 24.89 35.98
N LYS A 48 5.58 26.16 35.79
CA LYS A 48 4.42 26.75 36.46
C LYS A 48 3.19 25.87 36.19
N SER A 49 2.69 25.25 37.24
CA SER A 49 1.43 24.49 37.25
C SER A 49 0.26 25.47 37.41
N THR A 50 -0.05 26.24 36.39
CA THR A 50 -1.32 26.98 36.30
C THR A 50 -1.72 27.17 34.84
N GLY A 51 -2.20 26.09 34.24
CA GLY A 51 -3.16 26.18 33.15
C GLY A 51 -4.56 26.14 33.75
N GLY A 52 -5.11 27.30 34.10
CA GLY A 52 -6.49 27.43 34.55
C GLY A 52 -6.96 28.86 34.29
N LYS A 53 -7.84 29.03 33.31
CA LYS A 53 -8.49 30.31 33.00
C LYS A 53 -9.11 30.90 34.27
N ALA A 54 -8.89 32.19 34.51
CA ALA A 54 -9.64 32.92 35.53
C ALA A 54 -11.16 32.83 35.25
N PRO A 55 -12.01 32.66 36.29
CA PRO A 55 -13.46 32.60 36.09
C PRO A 55 -13.94 34.02 35.78
N ARG A 56 -14.16 34.31 34.49
CA ARG A 56 -14.73 35.59 34.07
C ARG A 56 -16.25 35.49 34.13
N LYS A 57 -16.83 36.41 34.92
CA LYS A 57 -18.24 36.78 35.06
C LYS A 57 -19.03 36.58 33.75
N GLN A 58 -20.15 35.87 33.82
CA GLN A 58 -21.09 35.63 32.72
C GLN A 58 -21.57 36.96 32.12
N LEU A 59 -21.24 37.19 30.85
CA LEU A 59 -22.04 38.01 29.93
C LEU A 59 -21.93 37.38 28.53
N ALA A 60 -23.09 37.01 27.99
CA ALA A 60 -23.24 36.41 26.67
C ALA A 60 -22.60 37.29 25.60
N THR A 61 -21.66 36.73 24.84
CA THR A 61 -21.24 37.31 23.57
C THR A 61 -20.98 36.20 22.56
N LYS A 62 -21.70 36.32 21.43
CA LYS A 62 -21.62 35.59 20.16
C LYS A 62 -20.32 34.80 19.95
N ALA A 63 -20.49 33.56 19.48
CA ALA A 63 -19.41 32.73 18.94
C ALA A 63 -18.78 33.35 17.70
N ALA A 64 -17.86 34.30 17.90
CA ALA A 64 -16.87 34.68 16.90
C ALA A 64 -15.84 33.55 16.83
N ARG A 65 -16.04 32.62 15.89
CA ARG A 65 -15.00 31.68 15.47
C ARG A 65 -13.76 32.50 15.12
N LYS A 66 -12.61 32.09 15.65
CA LYS A 66 -11.30 32.72 15.48
C LYS A 66 -11.01 33.06 14.00
N SER A 67 -11.38 34.26 13.56
CA SER A 67 -10.70 34.95 12.48
C SER A 67 -9.52 35.72 13.09
N ALA A 68 -8.42 35.71 12.35
CA ALA A 68 -7.05 35.95 12.80
C ALA A 68 -6.80 37.31 13.49
N PRO A 69 -5.74 37.44 14.30
CA PRO A 69 -5.18 38.75 14.59
C PRO A 69 -4.71 39.39 13.27
N ALA A 70 -5.31 40.53 12.93
CA ALA A 70 -4.76 41.47 11.95
C ALA A 70 -3.43 41.98 12.52
N THR A 71 -2.38 42.04 11.69
CA THR A 71 -0.98 42.39 12.02
C THR A 71 -0.14 41.25 12.64
N GLY A 72 0.45 40.44 11.76
CA GLY A 72 1.42 39.41 12.11
C GLY A 72 1.50 38.39 10.97
N GLY A 73 2.61 38.40 10.22
CA GLY A 73 2.78 37.62 8.99
C GLY A 73 2.22 36.20 9.11
N VAL A 74 1.36 35.82 8.15
CA VAL A 74 0.76 34.49 8.06
C VAL A 74 1.86 33.45 8.24
N LYS A 75 1.78 32.63 9.28
CA LYS A 75 2.72 31.52 9.48
C LYS A 75 2.72 30.69 8.20
N LYS A 76 3.89 30.56 7.57
CA LYS A 76 4.04 29.76 6.35
C LYS A 76 3.42 28.37 6.59
N PRO A 77 2.52 27.88 5.72
CA PRO A 77 1.97 26.55 5.83
C PRO A 77 3.11 25.53 5.94
N HIS A 78 3.02 24.63 6.93
CA HIS A 78 4.03 23.60 7.12
C HIS A 78 4.06 22.68 5.90
N ARG A 79 5.19 22.65 5.19
CA ARG A 79 5.44 21.74 4.07
C ARG A 79 6.43 20.66 4.51
N TYR A 80 6.05 19.40 4.32
CA TYR A 80 6.95 18.28 4.54
C TYR A 80 8.09 18.27 3.51
N ARG A 81 9.25 17.76 3.92
CA ARG A 81 10.37 17.55 3.00
C ARG A 81 9.98 16.48 1.96
N PRO A 82 10.49 16.57 0.71
CA PRO A 82 10.27 15.52 -0.28
C PRO A 82 10.72 14.16 0.29
N GLY A 83 9.94 13.11 0.01
CA GLY A 83 10.16 11.77 0.57
C GLY A 83 9.50 11.52 1.94
N THR A 84 9.24 12.54 2.77
CA THR A 84 8.61 12.32 4.09
C THR A 84 7.18 11.80 3.98
N VAL A 85 6.42 12.30 3.00
CA VAL A 85 5.03 11.84 2.76
C VAL A 85 5.03 10.46 2.12
N ALA A 86 5.90 10.22 1.12
CA ALA A 86 6.03 8.92 0.47
C ALA A 86 6.41 7.80 1.47
N LEU A 87 7.36 8.03 2.36
CA LEU A 87 7.72 7.04 3.40
C LEU A 87 6.58 6.76 4.39
N ARG A 88 5.73 7.77 4.65
CA ARG A 88 4.53 7.58 5.49
C ARG A 88 3.50 6.73 4.77
N GLU A 89 3.28 6.98 3.49
CA GLU A 89 2.34 6.23 2.65
C GLU A 89 2.79 4.77 2.49
N ILE A 90 4.08 4.52 2.23
CA ILE A 90 4.64 3.16 2.17
C ILE A 90 4.35 2.39 3.46
N ARG A 91 4.65 2.98 4.62
CA ARG A 91 4.37 2.33 5.91
C ARG A 91 2.88 2.12 6.17
N LYS A 92 2.02 3.04 5.70
CA LYS A 92 0.57 2.91 5.83
C LYS A 92 0.09 1.71 5.00
N TYR A 93 0.45 1.66 3.72
CA TYR A 93 -0.03 0.64 2.79
C TYR A 93 0.57 -0.74 3.04
N GLN A 94 1.78 -0.83 3.59
CA GLN A 94 2.34 -2.11 4.03
C GLN A 94 1.64 -2.68 5.27
N LYS A 95 0.95 -1.85 6.07
CA LYS A 95 0.22 -2.30 7.27
C LYS A 95 -1.22 -2.71 6.96
N SER A 96 -1.80 -2.16 5.90
CA SER A 96 -3.18 -2.41 5.49
C SER A 96 -3.25 -3.38 4.31
N THR A 97 -4.31 -4.17 4.23
CA THR A 97 -4.61 -5.02 3.08
C THR A 97 -5.78 -4.47 2.25
N GLU A 98 -5.94 -3.15 2.23
CA GLU A 98 -7.01 -2.50 1.45
C GLU A 98 -6.70 -2.52 -0.04
N LEU A 99 -7.72 -2.78 -0.87
CA LEU A 99 -7.60 -2.69 -2.32
C LEU A 99 -7.41 -1.22 -2.73
N LEU A 100 -6.37 -0.96 -3.51
CA LEU A 100 -5.94 0.38 -3.90
C LEU A 100 -6.62 0.86 -5.17
N ILE A 101 -7.04 -0.06 -6.05
CA ILE A 101 -7.76 0.27 -7.27
C ILE A 101 -9.24 0.45 -6.97
N ARG A 102 -9.84 1.54 -7.48
CA ARG A 102 -11.28 1.77 -7.33
C ARG A 102 -12.06 0.65 -8.05
N LYS A 103 -13.07 0.09 -7.37
CA LYS A 103 -13.82 -1.07 -7.86
C LYS A 103 -14.55 -0.83 -9.19
N LEU A 104 -15.20 0.33 -9.36
CA LEU A 104 -15.99 0.64 -10.56
C LEU A 104 -15.16 0.70 -11.86
N PRO A 105 -14.04 1.45 -11.94
CA PRO A 105 -13.22 1.46 -13.16
C PRO A 105 -12.57 0.09 -13.44
N PHE A 106 -12.13 -0.65 -12.42
CA PHE A 106 -11.60 -2.00 -12.61
C PHE A 106 -12.65 -2.93 -13.21
N GLN A 107 -13.89 -2.88 -12.70
CA GLN A 107 -15.00 -3.65 -13.25
C GLN A 107 -15.30 -3.31 -14.72
N ARG A 108 -15.22 -2.03 -15.10
CA ARG A 108 -15.42 -1.61 -16.50
C ARG A 108 -14.32 -2.19 -17.40
N LEU A 109 -13.07 -2.12 -16.97
CA LEU A 109 -11.92 -2.68 -17.70
C LEU A 109 -12.04 -4.20 -17.88
N VAL A 110 -12.42 -4.93 -16.83
CA VAL A 110 -12.62 -6.40 -16.93
C VAL A 110 -13.70 -6.74 -17.98
N ARG A 111 -14.78 -5.95 -18.03
CA ARG A 111 -15.87 -6.17 -19.00
C ARG A 111 -15.48 -5.79 -20.42
N GLU A 112 -14.70 -4.73 -20.58
CA GLU A 112 -14.14 -4.30 -21.87
C GLU A 112 -13.27 -5.41 -22.46
N ILE A 113 -12.29 -5.92 -21.70
CA ILE A 113 -11.41 -7.00 -22.14
C ILE A 113 -12.21 -8.29 -22.44
N ALA A 114 -13.19 -8.63 -21.61
CA ALA A 114 -13.98 -9.84 -21.79
C ALA A 114 -14.85 -9.81 -23.05
N GLN A 115 -15.32 -8.62 -23.44
CA GLN A 115 -16.16 -8.43 -24.60
C GLN A 115 -15.41 -8.75 -25.91
N ASP A 116 -14.09 -8.55 -25.95
CA ASP A 116 -13.24 -8.87 -27.11
C ASP A 116 -13.16 -10.39 -27.37
N PHE A 117 -13.38 -11.22 -26.36
CA PHE A 117 -13.35 -12.68 -26.49
C PHE A 117 -14.74 -13.27 -26.74
N LYS A 118 -15.75 -12.83 -25.98
CA LYS A 118 -17.12 -13.34 -26.11
C LYS A 118 -18.12 -12.28 -25.68
N THR A 119 -19.10 -12.04 -26.55
CA THR A 119 -20.22 -11.13 -26.25
C THR A 119 -21.16 -11.76 -25.21
N ASP A 120 -21.78 -10.91 -24.38
CA ASP A 120 -22.82 -11.27 -23.40
C ASP A 120 -22.36 -12.12 -22.19
N LEU A 121 -21.14 -11.91 -21.70
CA LEU A 121 -20.65 -12.54 -20.48
C LEU A 121 -21.23 -11.90 -19.20
N ARG A 122 -21.78 -12.73 -18.32
CA ARG A 122 -22.24 -12.34 -16.98
C ARG A 122 -21.18 -12.68 -15.94
N PHE A 123 -20.68 -11.65 -15.25
CA PHE A 123 -19.70 -11.81 -14.18
C PHE A 123 -20.38 -11.86 -12.80
N GLN A 124 -19.98 -12.84 -11.99
CA GLN A 124 -20.28 -12.86 -10.56
C GLN A 124 -19.51 -11.73 -9.85
N SER A 125 -20.09 -11.16 -8.78
CA SER A 125 -19.42 -10.11 -8.00
C SER A 125 -18.12 -10.60 -7.35
N SER A 126 -18.09 -11.85 -6.85
CA SER A 126 -16.89 -12.47 -6.29
C SER A 126 -15.79 -12.69 -7.34
N ALA A 127 -16.14 -13.03 -8.58
CA ALA A 127 -15.17 -13.23 -9.65
C ALA A 127 -14.41 -11.93 -9.99
N VAL A 128 -15.12 -10.80 -10.04
CA VAL A 128 -14.48 -9.50 -10.29
C VAL A 128 -13.58 -9.10 -9.12
N LEU A 129 -13.96 -9.42 -7.88
CA LEU A 129 -13.12 -9.18 -6.70
C LEU A 129 -11.87 -10.05 -6.70
N ALA A 130 -11.98 -11.34 -7.03
CA ALA A 130 -10.85 -12.25 -7.13
C ALA A 130 -9.86 -11.80 -8.21
N LEU A 131 -10.36 -11.37 -9.38
CA LEU A 131 -9.53 -10.77 -10.44
C LEU A 131 -8.80 -9.52 -9.95
N GLN A 132 -9.47 -8.68 -9.15
CA GLN A 132 -8.87 -7.47 -8.60
C GLN A 132 -7.76 -7.82 -7.59
N GLU A 133 -8.01 -8.74 -6.66
CA GLU A 133 -7.03 -9.20 -5.68
C GLU A 133 -5.79 -9.79 -6.36
N ALA A 134 -5.97 -10.65 -7.35
CA ALA A 134 -4.88 -11.24 -8.11
C ALA A 134 -4.07 -10.18 -8.88
N SER A 135 -4.76 -9.22 -9.52
CA SER A 135 -4.12 -8.15 -10.30
C SER A 135 -3.30 -7.21 -9.41
N GLU A 136 -3.84 -6.80 -8.26
CA GLU A 136 -3.13 -5.93 -7.32
C GLU A 136 -1.94 -6.65 -6.68
N ALA A 137 -2.09 -7.92 -6.30
CA ALA A 137 -0.99 -8.73 -5.76
C ALA A 137 0.16 -8.88 -6.78
N TYR A 138 -0.17 -9.14 -8.04
CA TYR A 138 0.82 -9.22 -9.13
C TYR A 138 1.57 -7.89 -9.31
N LEU A 139 0.85 -6.77 -9.36
CA LEU A 139 1.47 -5.45 -9.52
C LEU A 139 2.38 -5.08 -8.34
N VAL A 140 1.99 -5.38 -7.10
CA VAL A 140 2.83 -5.15 -5.92
C VAL A 140 4.13 -5.95 -6.01
N GLY A 141 4.06 -7.25 -6.32
CA GLY A 141 5.25 -8.07 -6.50
C GLY A 141 6.16 -7.58 -7.64
N LEU A 142 5.58 -7.13 -8.75
CA LEU A 142 6.35 -6.54 -9.85
C LEU A 142 7.06 -5.24 -9.43
N PHE A 143 6.42 -4.41 -8.62
CA PHE A 143 7.03 -3.18 -8.10
C PHE A 143 8.15 -3.44 -7.09
N GLU A 144 8.07 -4.53 -6.31
CA GLU A 144 9.16 -4.95 -5.42
C GLU A 144 10.42 -5.28 -6.23
N ASP A 145 10.30 -6.11 -7.27
CA ASP A 145 11.43 -6.45 -8.14
C ASP A 145 11.96 -5.25 -8.93
N THR A 146 11.05 -4.41 -9.41
CA THR A 146 11.40 -3.17 -10.12
C THR A 146 12.19 -2.23 -9.20
N ASN A 147 11.82 -2.17 -7.93
CA ASN A 147 12.52 -1.38 -6.93
C ASN A 147 13.92 -1.93 -6.66
N LEU A 148 14.09 -3.26 -6.58
CA LEU A 148 15.42 -3.89 -6.48
C LEU A 148 16.29 -3.58 -7.70
N CYS A 149 15.72 -3.60 -8.91
CA CYS A 149 16.41 -3.21 -10.14
C CYS A 149 16.84 -1.73 -10.14
N ALA A 150 16.00 -0.83 -9.63
CA ALA A 150 16.34 0.58 -9.50
C ALA A 150 17.49 0.81 -8.50
N ILE A 151 17.45 0.14 -7.34
CA ILE A 151 18.51 0.18 -6.31
C ILE A 151 19.82 -0.39 -6.85
N HIS A 152 19.77 -1.48 -7.62
CA HIS A 152 20.94 -2.05 -8.28
C HIS A 152 21.65 -1.03 -9.19
N ALA A 153 20.88 -0.17 -9.85
CA ALA A 153 21.39 0.94 -10.66
C ALA A 153 21.66 2.24 -9.87
N LYS A 154 21.74 2.18 -8.52
CA LYS A 154 21.99 3.29 -7.59
C LYS A 154 20.94 4.43 -7.69
N ARG A 155 19.71 4.11 -8.05
CA ARG A 155 18.58 5.05 -8.14
C ARG A 155 17.50 4.71 -7.11
N VAL A 156 16.72 5.73 -6.73
CA VAL A 156 15.53 5.59 -5.86
C VAL A 156 14.24 5.67 -6.67
N THR A 157 14.27 6.29 -7.85
CA THR A 157 13.13 6.41 -8.75
C THR A 157 13.09 5.25 -9.72
N ILE A 158 11.99 4.50 -9.72
CA ILE A 158 11.71 3.44 -10.69
C ILE A 158 11.49 4.03 -12.09
N MET A 159 11.94 3.31 -13.11
CA MET A 159 11.83 3.69 -14.51
C MET A 159 11.25 2.54 -15.34
N PRO A 160 10.69 2.82 -16.54
CA PRO A 160 10.16 1.76 -17.41
C PRO A 160 11.17 0.65 -17.75
N LYS A 161 12.46 1.00 -17.88
CA LYS A 161 13.55 0.03 -18.09
C LYS A 161 13.72 -0.97 -16.93
N ASP A 162 13.40 -0.56 -15.71
CA ASP A 162 13.49 -1.40 -14.51
C ASP A 162 12.35 -2.44 -14.53
N ILE A 163 11.16 -2.03 -14.98
CA ILE A 163 9.99 -2.92 -15.16
C ILE A 163 10.27 -3.93 -16.27
N GLN A 164 10.81 -3.48 -17.41
CA GLN A 164 11.19 -4.35 -18.52
C GLN A 164 12.23 -5.39 -18.10
N LEU A 165 13.22 -4.98 -17.31
CA LEU A 165 14.23 -5.88 -16.76
C LEU A 165 13.61 -6.90 -15.80
N ALA A 166 12.78 -6.45 -14.86
CA ALA A 166 12.09 -7.34 -13.90
C ALA A 166 11.24 -8.40 -14.63
N ARG A 167 10.41 -7.98 -15.60
CA ARG A 167 9.61 -8.91 -16.42
C ARG A 167 10.47 -9.89 -17.22
N ARG A 168 11.61 -9.42 -17.74
CA ARG A 168 12.55 -10.27 -18.49
C ARG A 168 13.18 -11.34 -17.61
N ILE A 169 13.53 -11.01 -16.36
CA ILE A 169 14.10 -11.95 -15.39
C ILE A 169 13.04 -12.96 -14.92
N ARG A 170 11.79 -12.51 -14.69
CA ARG A 170 10.65 -13.37 -14.35
C ARG A 170 10.27 -14.38 -15.44
N GLY A 171 10.74 -14.19 -16.68
CA GLY A 171 10.35 -15.02 -17.82
C GLY A 171 8.99 -14.65 -18.43
N GLU A 172 8.38 -13.55 -17.96
CA GLU A 172 7.11 -13.01 -18.45
C GLU A 172 7.33 -12.17 -19.71
N ARG A 173 7.91 -12.79 -20.75
CA ARG A 173 7.91 -12.16 -22.08
C ARG A 173 6.45 -11.92 -22.49
N ALA A 174 6.20 -10.75 -23.08
CA ALA A 174 4.96 -10.54 -23.81
C ALA A 174 4.79 -11.72 -24.75
N SER A 175 3.74 -12.52 -24.53
CA SER A 175 3.21 -13.39 -25.55
C SER A 175 3.00 -12.50 -26.78
N GLU A 176 3.76 -12.78 -27.84
CA GLU A 176 3.35 -12.42 -29.20
C GLU A 176 1.84 -12.71 -29.34
N PRO A 177 1.05 -11.83 -29.96
CA PRO A 177 -0.37 -12.08 -30.17
C PRO A 177 -0.53 -13.26 -31.15
N GLY A 178 -0.63 -14.48 -30.62
CA GLY A 178 -0.72 -15.70 -31.43
C GLY A 178 -0.27 -17.02 -30.79
N HIS A 179 0.22 -17.02 -29.55
CA HIS A 179 0.49 -18.28 -28.84
C HIS A 179 -0.07 -18.25 -27.42
N HIS A 180 -1.24 -18.89 -27.25
CA HIS A 180 -1.77 -19.29 -25.95
C HIS A 180 -0.84 -20.34 -25.35
N ARG A 181 0.19 -19.90 -24.64
CA ARG A 181 0.68 -20.67 -23.50
C ARG A 181 0.21 -19.92 -22.27
N LEU A 182 -1.02 -20.24 -21.86
CA LEU A 182 -1.54 -19.85 -20.55
C LEU A 182 -0.46 -20.23 -19.55
N SER A 183 0.01 -19.23 -18.79
CA SER A 183 1.00 -19.46 -17.76
C SER A 183 0.43 -20.50 -16.81
N SER A 184 1.09 -21.63 -16.72
CA SER A 184 0.68 -22.79 -15.90
C SER A 184 0.46 -22.43 -14.42
N SER A 185 0.93 -21.26 -13.97
CA SER A 185 0.68 -20.70 -12.64
C SER A 185 -0.69 -20.05 -12.47
N MET A 186 -1.28 -19.46 -13.51
CA MET A 186 -2.65 -18.90 -13.44
C MET A 186 -3.72 -19.97 -13.57
N GLU A 187 -3.47 -21.05 -14.32
CA GLU A 187 -4.39 -22.19 -14.41
C GLU A 187 -4.53 -22.90 -13.05
N LEU A 188 -3.42 -23.13 -12.33
CA LEU A 188 -3.48 -23.70 -10.98
C LEU A 188 -4.22 -22.79 -9.97
N GLN A 189 -4.18 -21.47 -10.14
CA GLN A 189 -4.97 -20.54 -9.31
C GLN A 189 -6.43 -20.47 -9.73
N ALA A 190 -6.74 -20.57 -11.03
CA ALA A 190 -8.12 -20.63 -11.53
C ALA A 190 -8.82 -21.94 -11.11
N ASP A 191 -8.10 -23.06 -11.14
CA ASP A 191 -8.60 -24.36 -10.65
C ASP A 191 -8.84 -24.33 -9.14
N TYR A 192 -7.95 -23.71 -8.36
CA TYR A 192 -8.15 -23.51 -6.92
C TYR A 192 -9.36 -22.60 -6.60
N VAL A 193 -9.59 -21.54 -7.41
CA VAL A 193 -10.76 -20.66 -7.27
C VAL A 193 -12.06 -21.36 -7.70
N SER A 194 -12.00 -22.24 -8.71
CA SER A 194 -13.16 -23.04 -9.15
C SER A 194 -13.51 -24.15 -8.15
N GLU A 195 -12.53 -24.70 -7.43
CA GLU A 195 -12.76 -25.72 -6.40
C GLU A 195 -13.32 -25.10 -5.11
N CYS A 196 -12.90 -23.88 -4.76
CA CYS A 196 -13.45 -23.11 -3.65
C CYS A 196 -14.88 -22.57 -3.87
N THR A 197 -15.38 -22.55 -5.12
CA THR A 197 -16.76 -22.11 -5.45
C THR A 197 -17.75 -23.25 -5.64
N ARG A 198 -17.30 -24.51 -5.67
CA ARG A 198 -18.16 -25.72 -5.67
C ARG A 198 -18.49 -26.26 -4.27
N LEU A 199 -18.01 -25.64 -3.21
CA LEU A 199 -18.35 -25.97 -1.81
C LEU A 199 -19.22 -24.89 -1.16
#